data_AF-A0A2T9Y4E4-F1
#
_entry.id   AF-A0A2T9Y4E4-F1
#
_cell.length_a   1.000
_cell.length_b   1.000
_cell.length_c   1.000
_cell.angle_alpha   90.00
_cell.angle_beta   90.00
_cell.angle_gamma   90.00
#
_symmetry.space_group_name_H-M   'P 1'
#
loop_
_entity.id
_entity.type
_entity.pdbx_description
1 polymer ?
#
loop_
_entity_poly.entity_id
_entity_poly.type
_entity_poly.pdbx_seq_one_letter_code
_entity_poly.pdbx_strand_id
1 'polypeptide(L)'
;MKWTFVHNVLGSAAGVLSMQSMLFAIGLGSSAVPLSATLSWVIKDGVGQLGGVIYASVLGSRFDKETKSLKLWSSVWLQSAIWLEMLTPMFPGLFVFVASFANIVKNISYLAMSATKASINKSLCLQDNLGDITAKNGSQATAAGLVGTILGIGASAIVGANVGNLALLFVPISAVSVWANYKSVKLVELKTLNLERTSLILEKSLFIDNGLLKLNNSCLKTSDAAKHESFLVKKKPTLKFANNSIRLLVCPKTNILLDISTNNALESTKNCTVLYNSFFSKNKKYYFTVTGTLPHKSTNSNFFQKWISKKSSSQNPTISVSLWFDTKSTESDKLEGIYNTFALCKLLEYEKFLQDGTMHNNPDRNASTSLKSMTEHSFMFTKASFPEFKKQLEDNGWNTKSIQFDNKKNEINVLVN
;
A
#
# COMPACT_ATOMS: atom_id res chain seq x y z
N MET A 1 16.43 13.30 -5.70
CA MET A 1 17.78 12.66 -5.73
C MET A 1 18.64 13.01 -4.51
N LYS A 2 18.75 14.29 -4.09
CA LYS A 2 19.58 14.72 -2.92
C LYS A 2 19.41 13.85 -1.67
N TRP A 3 18.17 13.60 -1.24
CA TRP A 3 17.88 12.80 -0.05
C TRP A 3 18.29 11.32 -0.18
N THR A 4 18.21 10.73 -1.38
CA THR A 4 18.68 9.37 -1.63
C THR A 4 20.20 9.28 -1.50
N PHE A 5 20.91 10.31 -1.95
CA PHE A 5 22.36 10.40 -1.79
C PHE A 5 22.75 10.40 -0.30
N VAL A 6 22.11 11.26 0.50
CA VAL A 6 22.33 11.31 1.97
C VAL A 6 22.03 9.96 2.62
N HIS A 7 20.91 9.32 2.28
CA HIS A 7 20.56 7.99 2.78
C HIS A 7 21.66 6.95 2.48
N ASN A 8 22.15 6.92 1.24
CA ASN A 8 23.20 5.98 0.82
C ASN A 8 24.55 6.25 1.52
N VAL A 9 24.95 7.52 1.65
CA VAL A 9 26.18 7.91 2.39
C VAL A 9 26.11 7.41 3.83
N LEU A 10 25.03 7.75 4.54
CA LEU A 10 24.88 7.39 5.95
C LEU A 10 24.66 5.88 6.14
N GLY A 11 23.96 5.22 5.21
CA GLY A 11 23.78 3.78 5.20
C GLY A 11 25.10 3.03 5.04
N SER A 12 25.97 3.49 4.13
CA SER A 12 27.31 2.92 3.95
C SER A 12 28.22 3.19 5.14
N ALA A 13 28.21 4.38 5.72
CA ALA A 13 28.96 4.69 6.94
C ALA A 13 28.54 3.78 8.11
N ALA A 14 27.23 3.62 8.32
CA ALA A 14 26.67 2.71 9.31
C ALA A 14 27.08 1.24 9.07
N GLY A 15 27.14 0.82 7.80
CA GLY A 15 27.63 -0.50 7.41
C GLY A 15 29.09 -0.75 7.79
N VAL A 16 29.97 0.26 7.65
CA VAL A 16 31.38 0.15 8.07
C VAL A 16 31.51 0.01 9.58
N LEU A 17 30.78 0.82 10.36
CA LEU A 17 30.79 0.73 11.83
C LEU A 17 30.34 -0.66 12.32
N SER A 18 29.30 -1.22 11.70
CA SER A 18 28.84 -2.58 11.99
C SER A 18 29.89 -3.63 11.63
N MET A 19 30.52 -3.51 10.46
CA MET A 19 31.58 -4.41 10.02
C MET A 19 32.75 -4.43 11.02
N GLN A 20 33.20 -3.26 11.47
CA GLN A 20 34.25 -3.15 12.49
C GLN A 20 33.86 -3.87 13.78
N SER A 21 32.63 -3.65 14.27
CA SER A 21 32.13 -4.31 15.48
C SER A 21 32.10 -5.84 15.33
N MET A 22 31.66 -6.33 14.17
CA MET A 22 31.60 -7.76 13.89
C MET A 22 32.98 -8.42 13.80
N LEU A 23 33.96 -7.74 13.21
CA LEU A 23 35.36 -8.18 13.19
C LEU A 23 35.94 -8.27 14.61
N PHE A 24 35.54 -7.36 15.49
CA PHE A 24 35.90 -7.43 16.91
C PHE A 24 35.21 -8.63 17.60
N ALA A 25 33.92 -8.86 17.34
CA ALA A 25 33.14 -9.97 17.93
C ALA A 25 33.72 -11.36 17.61
N ILE A 26 34.24 -11.55 16.39
CA ILE A 26 34.75 -12.85 15.93
C ILE A 26 36.19 -13.13 16.42
N GLY A 27 36.79 -12.18 17.15
CA GLY A 27 38.11 -12.35 17.76
C GLY A 27 39.28 -12.09 16.84
N LEU A 28 39.10 -11.40 15.70
CA LEU A 28 40.23 -10.99 14.84
C LEU A 28 41.17 -9.98 15.54
N GLY A 29 40.79 -9.46 16.72
CA GLY A 29 41.63 -8.65 17.60
C GLY A 29 42.27 -9.41 18.78
N SER A 30 41.98 -10.70 19.00
CA SER A 30 42.48 -11.46 20.17
C SER A 30 42.58 -12.95 19.89
N SER A 31 43.80 -13.51 19.88
CA SER A 31 44.17 -14.95 19.99
C SER A 31 43.31 -16.03 19.29
N ALA A 32 42.38 -15.67 18.40
CA ALA A 32 41.43 -16.58 17.80
C ALA A 32 42.08 -17.31 16.64
N VAL A 33 41.74 -18.60 16.48
CA VAL A 33 42.22 -19.39 15.33
C VAL A 33 41.64 -18.78 14.05
N PRO A 34 42.45 -18.22 13.13
CA PRO A 34 41.97 -17.49 11.96
C PRO A 34 41.00 -18.30 11.09
N LEU A 35 41.18 -19.63 11.06
CA LEU A 35 40.30 -20.56 10.35
C LEU A 35 38.87 -20.61 10.92
N SER A 36 38.72 -20.61 12.25
CA SER A 36 37.39 -20.66 12.91
C SER A 36 36.60 -19.37 12.69
N ALA A 37 37.29 -18.22 12.76
CA ALA A 37 36.71 -16.93 12.43
C ALA A 37 36.26 -16.87 10.97
N THR A 38 37.12 -17.31 10.04
CA THR A 38 36.79 -17.38 8.61
C THR A 38 35.58 -18.28 8.36
N LEU A 39 35.53 -19.46 8.97
CA LEU A 39 34.40 -20.39 8.83
C LEU A 39 33.10 -19.79 9.35
N SER A 40 33.13 -19.16 10.52
CA SER A 40 31.96 -18.47 11.10
C SER A 40 31.47 -17.34 10.20
N TRP A 41 32.37 -16.64 9.52
CA TRP A 41 32.04 -15.60 8.54
C TRP A 41 31.34 -16.17 7.30
N VAL A 42 31.90 -17.24 6.73
CA VAL A 42 31.34 -17.91 5.54
C VAL A 42 29.98 -18.53 5.83
N ILE A 43 29.80 -19.18 6.99
CA ILE A 43 28.52 -19.77 7.40
C ILE A 43 27.45 -18.68 7.53
N LYS A 44 27.78 -17.58 8.23
CA LYS A 44 26.91 -16.39 8.35
C LYS A 44 26.48 -15.86 6.98
N ASP A 45 27.40 -15.74 6.04
CA ASP A 45 27.11 -15.21 4.72
C ASP A 45 26.30 -16.17 3.86
N GLY A 46 26.61 -17.47 3.91
CA GLY A 46 25.84 -18.52 3.25
C GLY A 46 24.39 -18.59 3.73
N VAL A 47 24.16 -18.61 5.05
CA VAL A 47 22.82 -18.62 5.65
C VAL A 47 22.04 -17.34 5.28
N GLY A 48 22.70 -16.17 5.30
CA GLY A 48 22.11 -14.90 4.89
C GLY A 48 21.61 -14.91 3.45
N GLN A 49 22.44 -15.39 2.52
CA GLN A 49 22.11 -15.47 1.09
C GLN A 49 20.98 -16.48 0.84
N LEU A 50 21.06 -17.67 1.45
CA LEU A 50 20.00 -18.69 1.35
C LEU A 50 18.66 -18.17 1.85
N GLY A 51 18.65 -17.47 2.99
CA GLY A 51 17.44 -16.84 3.52
C GLY A 51 16.84 -15.80 2.57
N GLY A 52 17.69 -15.00 1.91
CA GLY A 52 17.26 -14.06 0.87
C GLY A 52 16.61 -14.77 -0.33
N VAL A 53 17.23 -15.84 -0.83
CA VAL A 53 16.72 -16.63 -1.96
C VAL A 53 15.37 -17.28 -1.65
N ILE A 54 15.25 -17.92 -0.48
CA ILE A 54 13.99 -18.53 -0.02
C ILE A 54 12.89 -17.47 0.13
N TYR A 55 13.23 -16.30 0.69
CA TYR A 55 12.27 -15.23 0.82
C TYR A 55 11.80 -14.69 -0.54
N ALA A 56 12.73 -14.51 -1.48
CA ALA A 56 12.42 -14.06 -2.83
C ALA A 56 11.50 -15.05 -3.58
N SER A 57 11.74 -16.36 -3.44
CA SER A 57 10.93 -17.39 -4.11
C SER A 57 9.51 -17.47 -3.54
N VAL A 58 9.33 -17.28 -2.24
CA VAL A 58 8.00 -17.37 -1.59
C VAL A 58 7.21 -16.06 -1.70
N LEU A 59 7.86 -14.90 -1.61
CA LEU A 59 7.20 -13.59 -1.48
C LEU A 59 7.38 -12.63 -2.66
N GLY A 60 8.08 -13.03 -3.73
CA GLY A 60 8.39 -12.19 -4.90
C GLY A 60 7.22 -11.41 -5.50
N SER A 61 6.03 -12.02 -5.54
CA SER A 61 4.82 -11.39 -6.13
C SER A 61 4.20 -10.24 -5.32
N ARG A 62 4.73 -9.91 -4.14
CA ARG A 62 4.17 -8.87 -3.26
C ARG A 62 4.93 -7.55 -3.31
N PHE A 63 6.11 -7.49 -3.92
CA PHE A 63 6.95 -6.30 -3.86
C PHE A 63 6.42 -5.12 -4.70
N ASP A 64 5.67 -5.39 -5.77
CA ASP A 64 5.21 -4.37 -6.71
C ASP A 64 3.97 -3.57 -6.26
N LYS A 65 3.30 -3.99 -5.17
CA LYS A 65 1.99 -3.43 -4.79
C LYS A 65 2.07 -2.11 -4.01
N GLU A 66 3.13 -1.90 -3.24
CA GLU A 66 3.29 -0.73 -2.37
C GLU A 66 4.74 -0.22 -2.39
N THR A 67 5.22 0.24 -3.54
CA THR A 67 6.62 0.63 -3.76
C THR A 67 7.15 1.64 -2.72
N LYS A 68 6.36 2.65 -2.33
CA LYS A 68 6.78 3.69 -1.36
C LYS A 68 6.91 3.14 0.06
N SER A 69 5.88 2.46 0.55
CA SER A 69 5.86 1.83 1.89
C SER A 69 6.98 0.81 1.99
N LEU A 70 7.09 -0.08 1.01
CA LEU A 70 8.14 -1.09 0.96
C LEU A 70 9.55 -0.48 0.96
N LYS A 71 9.77 0.61 0.22
CA LYS A 71 11.07 1.30 0.21
C LYS A 71 11.42 1.94 1.55
N LEU A 72 10.44 2.46 2.27
CA LEU A 72 10.66 3.01 3.61
C LEU A 72 10.98 1.88 4.59
N TRP A 73 10.12 0.86 4.64
CA TRP A 73 10.26 -0.25 5.58
C TRP A 73 11.53 -1.05 5.32
N SER A 74 11.91 -1.31 4.07
CA SER A 74 13.18 -2.00 3.77
C SER A 74 14.40 -1.26 4.31
N SER A 75 14.40 0.08 4.28
CA SER A 75 15.45 0.87 4.91
C SER A 75 15.43 0.75 6.43
N VAL A 76 14.26 0.67 7.06
CA VAL A 76 14.16 0.47 8.52
C VAL A 76 14.70 -0.91 8.90
N TRP A 77 14.26 -1.96 8.19
CA TRP A 77 14.74 -3.33 8.39
C TRP A 77 16.26 -3.46 8.17
N LEU A 78 16.79 -2.80 7.14
CA LEU A 78 18.23 -2.76 6.87
C LEU A 78 18.98 -2.16 8.06
N GLN A 79 18.53 -1.01 8.56
CA GLN A 79 19.16 -0.33 9.68
C GLN A 79 19.07 -1.15 10.97
N SER A 80 17.93 -1.79 11.25
CA SER A 80 17.79 -2.72 12.37
C SER A 80 18.72 -3.92 12.27
N ALA A 81 18.94 -4.45 11.06
CA ALA A 81 19.85 -5.55 10.84
C ALA A 81 21.31 -5.15 11.05
N ILE A 82 21.71 -3.98 10.54
CA ILE A 82 23.05 -3.43 10.78
C ILE A 82 23.26 -3.16 12.28
N TRP A 83 22.23 -2.68 12.98
CA TRP A 83 22.28 -2.50 14.43
C TRP A 83 22.49 -3.83 15.16
N LEU A 84 21.77 -4.88 14.77
CA LEU A 84 21.91 -6.21 15.37
C LEU A 84 23.30 -6.80 15.13
N GLU A 85 23.88 -6.60 13.94
CA GLU A 85 25.27 -6.97 13.66
C GLU A 85 26.27 -6.21 14.53
N MET A 86 26.04 -4.93 14.76
CA MET A 86 26.90 -4.13 15.63
C MET A 86 26.84 -4.57 17.10
N LEU A 87 25.74 -5.19 17.55
CA LEU A 87 25.60 -5.76 18.90
C LEU A 87 26.22 -7.16 19.05
N THR A 88 26.74 -7.76 17.98
CA THR A 88 27.33 -9.11 18.03
C THR A 88 28.44 -9.29 19.08
N PRO A 89 29.29 -8.30 19.43
CA PRO A 89 30.30 -8.49 20.48
C PRO A 89 29.70 -8.69 21.88
N MET A 90 28.43 -8.32 22.11
CA MET A 90 27.75 -8.60 23.38
C MET A 90 27.36 -10.08 23.53
N PHE A 91 27.34 -10.83 22.43
CA PHE A 91 26.92 -12.24 22.38
C PHE A 91 27.96 -13.11 21.66
N PRO A 92 29.22 -13.18 22.14
CA PRO A 92 30.30 -13.87 21.43
C PRO A 92 30.00 -15.36 21.22
N GLY A 93 29.37 -16.03 22.20
CA GLY A 93 28.99 -17.45 22.08
C GLY A 93 27.85 -17.75 21.10
N LEU A 94 27.07 -16.74 20.70
CA LEU A 94 25.97 -16.85 19.75
C LEU A 94 26.24 -16.07 18.45
N PHE A 95 27.51 -15.71 18.19
CA PHE A 95 27.92 -14.89 17.05
C PHE A 95 27.29 -15.37 15.74
N VAL A 96 27.48 -16.65 15.39
CA VAL A 96 27.01 -17.22 14.12
C VAL A 96 25.49 -17.10 14.01
N PHE A 97 24.75 -17.35 15.09
CA PHE A 97 23.29 -17.28 15.08
C PHE A 97 22.78 -15.85 14.90
N VAL A 98 23.26 -14.91 15.72
CA VAL A 98 22.85 -13.50 15.69
C VAL A 98 23.25 -12.85 14.36
N ALA A 99 24.49 -13.06 13.93
CA ALA A 99 25.00 -12.48 12.70
C ALA A 99 24.33 -13.09 11.46
N SER A 100 24.02 -14.39 11.45
CA SER A 100 23.26 -15.02 10.35
C SER A 100 21.84 -14.45 10.25
N PHE A 101 21.13 -14.33 11.39
CA PHE A 101 19.79 -13.76 11.40
C PHE A 101 19.78 -12.31 10.89
N ALA A 102 20.73 -11.48 11.36
CA ALA A 102 20.88 -10.12 10.86
C ALA A 102 21.16 -10.10 9.35
N ASN A 103 21.99 -11.02 8.84
CA ASN A 103 22.31 -11.09 7.42
C ASN A 103 21.13 -11.54 6.55
N ILE A 104 20.25 -12.41 7.06
CA ILE A 104 18.97 -12.75 6.40
C ILE A 104 18.13 -11.47 6.24
N VAL A 105 17.95 -10.70 7.31
CA VAL A 105 17.17 -9.46 7.29
C VAL A 105 17.78 -8.42 6.34
N LYS A 106 19.12 -8.30 6.29
CA LYS A 106 19.80 -7.44 5.31
C LYS A 106 19.54 -7.88 3.88
N ASN A 107 19.69 -9.16 3.56
CA ASN A 107 19.47 -9.68 2.21
C ASN A 107 18.01 -9.43 1.76
N ILE A 108 17.04 -9.69 2.63
CA ILE A 108 15.62 -9.38 2.39
C ILE A 108 15.42 -7.87 2.12
N SER A 109 16.08 -7.02 2.91
CA SER A 109 16.00 -5.57 2.77
C SER A 109 16.61 -5.10 1.45
N TYR A 110 17.76 -5.63 1.05
CA TYR A 110 18.39 -5.32 -0.24
C TYR A 110 17.54 -5.76 -1.42
N LEU A 111 16.91 -6.95 -1.35
CA LEU A 111 15.97 -7.41 -2.36
C LEU A 111 14.78 -6.45 -2.50
N ALA A 112 14.17 -6.05 -1.38
CA ALA A 112 13.08 -5.07 -1.39
C ALA A 112 13.52 -3.69 -1.91
N MET A 113 14.70 -3.21 -1.53
CA MET A 113 15.27 -1.96 -2.06
C MET A 113 15.54 -2.04 -3.57
N SER A 114 16.03 -3.18 -4.06
CA SER A 114 16.27 -3.40 -5.50
C SER A 114 14.96 -3.41 -6.30
N ALA A 115 13.97 -4.16 -5.83
CA ALA A 115 12.64 -4.20 -6.46
C ALA A 115 11.98 -2.81 -6.50
N THR A 116 12.02 -2.07 -5.40
CA THR A 116 11.46 -0.72 -5.35
C THR A 116 12.25 0.27 -6.22
N LYS A 117 13.58 0.14 -6.32
CA LYS A 117 14.42 0.93 -7.22
C LYS A 117 14.04 0.70 -8.68
N ALA A 118 13.80 -0.54 -9.09
CA ALA A 118 13.35 -0.87 -10.45
C ALA A 118 11.99 -0.23 -10.77
N SER A 119 11.02 -0.35 -9.86
CA SER A 119 9.69 0.27 -10.00
C SER A 119 9.77 1.81 -10.10
N ILE A 120 10.61 2.45 -9.26
CA ILE A 120 10.81 3.90 -9.29
C ILE A 120 11.52 4.34 -10.57
N ASN A 121 12.60 3.67 -10.98
CA ASN A 121 13.30 4.01 -12.23
C ASN A 121 12.35 3.91 -13.42
N LYS A 122 11.51 2.87 -13.47
CA LYS A 122 10.48 2.72 -14.51
C LYS A 122 9.49 3.88 -14.51
N SER A 123 9.10 4.41 -13.35
CA SER A 123 8.19 5.56 -13.28
C SER A 123 8.82 6.87 -13.77
N LEU A 124 10.15 6.98 -13.69
CA LEU A 124 10.93 8.12 -14.15
C LEU A 124 11.23 8.07 -15.66
N CYS A 125 11.01 6.94 -16.32
CA CYS A 125 11.19 6.83 -17.76
C CYS A 125 10.24 7.75 -18.52
N LEU A 126 10.77 8.37 -19.58
CA LEU A 126 10.02 9.22 -20.52
C LEU A 126 10.03 8.65 -21.93
N GLN A 127 11.14 8.06 -22.38
CA GLN A 127 11.35 7.56 -23.75
C GLN A 127 12.21 6.30 -23.76
N ASP A 128 11.64 5.17 -23.32
CA ASP A 128 12.31 3.85 -23.22
C ASP A 128 13.76 3.88 -22.68
N ASN A 129 14.04 4.85 -21.81
CA ASN A 129 15.37 5.19 -21.32
C ASN A 129 15.66 4.56 -19.95
N LEU A 130 15.07 3.38 -19.70
CA LEU A 130 15.18 2.69 -18.41
C LEU A 130 16.63 2.33 -18.08
N GLY A 131 17.40 1.91 -19.08
CA GLY A 131 18.82 1.59 -18.94
C GLY A 131 19.63 2.80 -18.46
N ASP A 132 19.47 3.95 -19.11
CA ASP A 132 20.19 5.19 -18.77
C ASP A 132 19.85 5.69 -17.35
N ILE A 133 18.56 5.72 -16.99
CA ILE A 133 18.12 6.10 -15.64
C ILE A 133 18.70 5.13 -14.60
N THR A 134 18.67 3.84 -14.89
CA THR A 134 19.18 2.82 -13.98
C THR A 134 20.70 2.91 -13.81
N ALA A 135 21.44 3.16 -14.88
CA ALA A 135 22.88 3.38 -14.86
C ALA A 135 23.23 4.62 -14.03
N LYS A 136 22.61 5.78 -14.30
CA LYS A 136 22.84 7.03 -13.55
C LYS A 136 22.51 6.91 -12.07
N ASN A 137 21.38 6.28 -11.74
CA ASN A 137 20.98 6.02 -10.35
C ASN A 137 21.88 4.94 -9.70
N GLY A 138 22.47 4.04 -10.48
CA GLY A 138 23.52 3.12 -10.05
C GLY A 138 24.79 3.87 -9.66
N SER A 139 25.34 4.66 -10.58
CA SER A 139 26.56 5.45 -10.36
C SER A 139 26.44 6.41 -9.19
N GLN A 140 25.29 7.09 -9.02
CA GLN A 140 25.06 7.96 -7.84
C GLN A 140 25.06 7.17 -6.53
N ALA A 141 24.49 5.96 -6.51
CA ALA A 141 24.49 5.12 -5.32
C ALA A 141 25.91 4.63 -4.99
N THR A 142 26.70 4.27 -6.00
CA THR A 142 28.12 3.89 -5.83
C THR A 142 28.94 5.05 -5.30
N ALA A 143 28.82 6.25 -5.89
CA ALA A 143 29.52 7.44 -5.43
C ALA A 143 29.16 7.81 -3.99
N ALA A 144 27.86 7.79 -3.66
CA ALA A 144 27.39 7.98 -2.29
C ALA A 144 27.96 6.92 -1.33
N GLY A 145 28.02 5.66 -1.78
CA GLY A 145 28.59 4.57 -1.01
C GLY A 145 30.08 4.75 -0.73
N LEU A 146 30.87 5.19 -1.71
CA LEU A 146 32.30 5.50 -1.54
C LEU A 146 32.51 6.59 -0.49
N VAL A 147 31.76 7.70 -0.59
CA VAL A 147 31.82 8.79 0.40
C VAL A 147 31.42 8.28 1.79
N GLY A 148 30.35 7.48 1.87
CA GLY A 148 29.91 6.86 3.11
C GLY A 148 30.95 5.94 3.73
N THR A 149 31.62 5.12 2.92
CA THR A 149 32.68 4.22 3.38
C THR A 149 33.89 5.01 3.91
N ILE A 150 34.33 6.07 3.23
CA ILE A 150 35.41 6.94 3.70
C ILE A 150 35.06 7.56 5.06
N LEU A 151 33.83 8.10 5.19
CA LEU A 151 33.34 8.67 6.44
C LEU A 151 33.24 7.61 7.55
N GLY A 152 32.77 6.41 7.21
CA GLY A 152 32.68 5.28 8.13
C GLY A 152 34.05 4.87 8.66
N ILE A 153 35.05 4.72 7.78
CA ILE A 153 36.43 4.38 8.18
C ILE A 153 37.02 5.47 9.07
N GLY A 154 36.86 6.74 8.70
CA GLY A 154 37.33 7.87 9.51
C GLY A 154 36.69 7.90 10.90
N ALA A 155 35.37 7.68 10.97
CA ALA A 155 34.66 7.64 12.24
C ALA A 155 35.04 6.43 13.09
N SER A 156 35.21 5.26 12.47
CA SER A 156 35.73 4.03 13.08
C SER A 156 37.10 4.24 13.73
N ALA A 157 38.00 4.96 13.05
CA ALA A 157 39.35 5.23 13.53
C ALA A 157 39.36 6.15 14.78
N ILE A 158 38.41 7.09 14.87
CA ILE A 158 38.31 8.04 16.00
C ILE A 158 37.65 7.37 17.23
N VAL A 159 36.60 6.59 17.01
CA VAL A 159 35.78 6.00 18.08
C VAL A 159 36.43 4.78 18.74
N GLY A 160 37.27 4.05 17.99
CA GLY A 160 37.91 2.82 18.46
C GLY A 160 36.93 1.63 18.52
N ALA A 161 37.29 0.59 19.28
CA ALA A 161 36.58 -0.69 19.31
C ALA A 161 35.51 -0.82 20.42
N ASN A 162 35.23 0.25 21.18
CA ASN A 162 34.24 0.19 22.26
C ASN A 162 32.82 0.20 21.68
N VAL A 163 32.08 -0.89 21.92
CA VAL A 163 30.71 -1.10 21.45
C VAL A 163 29.77 0.02 21.92
N GLY A 164 29.96 0.55 23.13
CA GLY A 164 29.14 1.65 23.66
C GLY A 164 29.28 2.93 22.83
N ASN A 165 30.51 3.28 22.46
CA ASN A 165 30.78 4.48 21.66
C ASN A 165 30.34 4.29 20.19
N LEU A 166 30.54 3.08 19.64
CA LEU A 166 30.04 2.72 18.30
C LEU A 166 28.51 2.80 18.26
N ALA A 167 27.82 2.32 19.30
CA ALA A 167 26.37 2.41 19.41
C ALA A 167 25.89 3.87 19.50
N LEU A 168 26.56 4.71 20.30
CA LEU A 168 26.25 6.13 20.43
C LEU A 168 26.40 6.88 19.08
N LEU A 169 27.40 6.50 18.27
CA LEU A 169 27.60 7.07 16.94
C LEU A 169 26.59 6.51 15.91
N PHE A 170 26.29 5.23 15.98
CA PHE A 170 25.41 4.56 15.02
C PHE A 170 23.97 5.05 15.07
N VAL A 171 23.40 5.21 16.27
CA VAL A 171 21.99 5.61 16.45
C VAL A 171 21.63 6.89 15.69
N PRO A 172 22.35 8.02 15.84
CA PRO A 172 22.04 9.24 15.10
C PRO A 172 22.28 9.07 13.58
N ILE A 173 23.35 8.40 13.15
CA ILE A 173 23.60 8.13 11.72
C ILE A 173 22.45 7.35 11.10
N SER A 174 22.01 6.30 11.78
CA SER A 174 20.91 5.44 11.36
C SER A 174 19.58 6.20 11.31
N ALA A 175 19.27 6.99 12.35
CA ALA A 175 18.07 7.81 12.40
C ALA A 175 18.01 8.83 11.26
N VAL A 176 19.12 9.54 10.99
CA VAL A 176 19.20 10.50 9.89
C VAL A 176 19.14 9.78 8.53
N SER A 177 19.71 8.59 8.40
CA SER A 177 19.61 7.77 7.18
C SER A 177 18.16 7.39 6.86
N VAL A 178 17.42 6.89 7.85
CA VAL A 178 15.99 6.55 7.70
C VAL A 178 15.17 7.80 7.38
N TRP A 179 15.45 8.91 8.07
CA TRP A 179 14.76 10.17 7.83
C TRP A 179 15.03 10.73 6.42
N ALA A 180 16.26 10.64 5.94
CA ALA A 180 16.61 11.00 4.57
C ALA A 180 15.87 10.11 3.56
N ASN A 181 15.75 8.80 3.81
CA ASN A 181 14.94 7.94 2.96
C ASN A 181 13.45 8.30 3.01
N TYR A 182 12.91 8.63 4.18
CA TYR A 182 11.53 9.13 4.31
C TYR A 182 11.30 10.38 3.46
N LYS A 183 12.20 11.37 3.52
CA LYS A 183 12.14 12.57 2.68
C LYS A 183 12.27 12.22 1.18
N SER A 184 13.12 11.27 0.84
CA SER A 184 13.26 10.79 -0.54
C SER A 184 11.95 10.17 -1.05
N VAL A 185 11.36 9.24 -0.32
CA VAL A 185 10.10 8.55 -0.66
C VAL A 185 8.94 9.54 -0.81
N LYS A 186 8.85 10.54 0.05
CA LYS A 186 7.81 11.59 -0.02
C LYS A 186 7.85 12.39 -1.32
N LEU A 187 9.04 12.56 -1.90
CA LEU A 187 9.23 13.30 -3.16
C LEU A 187 9.09 12.43 -4.41
N VAL A 188 8.92 11.11 -4.28
CA VAL A 188 8.76 10.23 -5.44
C VAL A 188 7.36 10.41 -6.01
N GLU A 189 7.29 10.84 -7.26
CA GLU A 189 6.06 10.88 -8.04
C GLU A 189 5.88 9.55 -8.78
N LEU A 190 4.84 8.82 -8.43
CA LEU A 190 4.49 7.57 -9.11
C LEU A 190 3.33 7.84 -10.05
N LYS A 191 3.51 7.50 -11.32
CA LYS A 191 2.47 7.61 -12.36
C LYS A 191 1.43 6.49 -12.31
N THR A 192 1.72 5.41 -11.57
CA THR A 192 0.82 4.26 -11.40
C THR A 192 -0.28 4.58 -10.40
N LEU A 193 -1.51 4.20 -10.75
CA LEU A 193 -2.66 4.32 -9.88
C LEU A 193 -2.64 3.16 -8.87
N ASN A 194 -2.75 3.48 -7.58
CA ASN A 194 -3.06 2.54 -6.51
C ASN A 194 -4.39 2.96 -5.85
N LEU A 195 -4.98 2.11 -5.02
CA LEU A 195 -6.27 2.37 -4.40
C LEU A 195 -6.33 3.70 -3.61
N GLU A 196 -5.24 4.07 -2.93
CA GLU A 196 -5.14 5.33 -2.18
C GLU A 196 -5.06 6.57 -3.09
N ARG A 197 -4.24 6.54 -4.14
CA ARG A 197 -4.15 7.62 -5.14
C ARG A 197 -5.47 7.77 -5.88
N THR A 198 -6.07 6.66 -6.29
CA THR A 198 -7.38 6.66 -6.94
C THR A 198 -8.43 7.29 -6.04
N SER A 199 -8.44 6.99 -4.74
CA SER A 199 -9.38 7.65 -3.82
C SER A 199 -9.16 9.14 -3.67
N LEU A 200 -7.89 9.59 -3.59
CA LEU A 200 -7.57 11.02 -3.48
C LEU A 200 -7.96 11.80 -4.75
N ILE A 201 -7.79 11.17 -5.91
CA ILE A 201 -8.21 11.76 -7.18
C ILE A 201 -9.73 11.85 -7.25
N LEU A 202 -10.43 10.74 -6.95
CA LEU A 202 -11.89 10.68 -7.00
C LEU A 202 -12.54 11.64 -6.01
N GLU A 203 -11.97 11.81 -4.82
CA GLU A 203 -12.48 12.76 -3.82
C GLU A 203 -12.41 14.21 -4.31
N LYS A 204 -11.42 14.56 -5.14
CA LYS A 204 -11.30 15.91 -5.72
C LYS A 204 -12.05 16.07 -7.04
N SER A 205 -12.20 15.00 -7.82
CA SER A 205 -12.85 15.04 -9.13
C SER A 205 -14.36 14.87 -9.05
N LEU A 206 -14.88 14.16 -8.05
CA LEU A 206 -16.31 13.88 -7.91
C LEU A 206 -16.90 14.64 -6.73
N PHE A 207 -17.90 15.46 -7.02
CA PHE A 207 -18.68 16.16 -6.01
C PHE A 207 -20.18 16.06 -6.33
N ILE A 208 -20.99 16.29 -5.30
CA ILE A 208 -22.44 16.37 -5.43
C ILE A 208 -22.84 17.82 -5.28
N ASP A 209 -23.58 18.32 -6.26
CA ASP A 209 -24.15 19.67 -6.26
C ASP A 209 -25.65 19.54 -6.48
N ASN A 210 -26.44 20.00 -5.51
CA ASN A 210 -27.91 19.89 -5.50
C ASN A 210 -28.44 18.47 -5.79
N GLY A 211 -27.76 17.44 -5.27
CA GLY A 211 -28.15 16.03 -5.44
C GLY A 211 -27.76 15.41 -6.78
N LEU A 212 -27.11 16.17 -7.67
CA LEU A 212 -26.58 15.67 -8.93
C LEU A 212 -25.07 15.44 -8.81
N LEU A 213 -24.61 14.31 -9.37
CA LEU A 213 -23.18 14.03 -9.49
C LEU A 213 -22.60 14.93 -10.57
N LYS A 214 -21.49 15.62 -10.24
CA LYS A 214 -20.74 16.44 -11.18
C LYS A 214 -19.27 16.04 -11.18
N LEU A 215 -18.68 16.13 -12.36
CA LEU A 215 -17.24 15.98 -12.56
C LEU A 215 -16.61 17.38 -12.49
N ASN A 216 -15.57 17.52 -11.67
CA ASN A 216 -14.77 18.73 -11.61
C ASN A 216 -13.75 18.74 -12.76
N ASN A 217 -13.51 19.92 -13.35
CA ASN A 217 -12.56 20.08 -14.44
C ASN A 217 -11.10 19.97 -13.98
N SER A 218 -10.83 20.12 -12.68
CA SER A 218 -9.48 19.98 -12.12
C SER A 218 -9.25 18.58 -11.55
N CYS A 219 -8.43 17.78 -12.24
CA CYS A 219 -7.91 16.52 -11.72
C CYS A 219 -6.57 16.74 -10.99
N LEU A 220 -6.34 15.98 -9.91
CA LEU A 220 -5.12 16.06 -9.11
C LEU A 220 -3.90 15.61 -9.95
N LYS A 221 -2.83 16.42 -9.97
CA LYS A 221 -1.54 16.06 -10.59
C LYS A 221 -0.78 15.03 -9.76
N THR A 222 0.11 14.28 -10.40
CA THR A 222 0.98 13.28 -9.74
C THR A 222 1.83 13.88 -8.62
N SER A 223 2.28 15.13 -8.79
CA SER A 223 3.09 15.88 -7.82
C SER A 223 2.34 16.25 -6.55
N ASP A 224 1.06 16.61 -6.68
CA ASP A 224 0.21 16.94 -5.53
C ASP A 224 -0.32 15.68 -4.84
N ALA A 225 -0.57 14.60 -5.58
CA ALA A 225 -0.85 13.29 -5.01
C ALA A 225 0.28 12.79 -4.10
N ALA A 226 1.53 12.95 -4.54
CA ALA A 226 2.69 12.51 -3.78
C ALA A 226 2.81 13.20 -2.39
N LYS A 227 2.29 14.42 -2.22
CA LYS A 227 2.32 15.15 -0.94
C LYS A 227 1.31 14.63 0.08
N HIS A 228 0.17 14.11 -0.39
CA HIS A 228 -0.95 13.67 0.45
C HIS A 228 -0.97 12.16 0.72
N GLU A 229 -0.14 11.38 0.04
CA GLU A 229 -0.02 9.93 0.26
C GLU A 229 0.55 9.60 1.65
N SER A 230 -0.13 8.68 2.35
CA SER A 230 0.31 8.16 3.64
C SER A 230 0.95 6.78 3.47
N PHE A 231 2.28 6.74 3.40
CA PHE A 231 3.03 5.49 3.19
C PHE A 231 3.64 4.90 4.48
N LEU A 232 3.37 5.50 5.64
CA LEU A 232 3.90 5.05 6.94
C LEU A 232 3.20 3.80 7.48
N VAL A 233 1.88 3.71 7.31
CA VAL A 233 1.05 2.62 7.85
C VAL A 233 0.39 1.89 6.69
N LYS A 234 0.53 0.56 6.66
CA LYS A 234 -0.16 -0.28 5.69
C LYS A 234 -1.68 -0.19 5.90
N LYS A 235 -2.34 0.63 5.09
CA LYS A 235 -3.80 0.77 5.14
C LYS A 235 -4.45 -0.49 4.54
N LYS A 236 -5.50 -0.99 5.20
CA LYS A 236 -6.37 -2.03 4.62
C LYS A 236 -6.97 -1.50 3.30
N PRO A 237 -7.35 -2.36 2.35
CA PRO A 237 -7.99 -1.96 1.08
C PRO A 237 -9.45 -1.51 1.31
N THR A 238 -9.62 -0.51 2.18
CA THR A 238 -10.90 0.04 2.58
C THR A 238 -10.84 1.54 2.40
N LEU A 239 -11.65 2.09 1.49
CA LEU A 239 -11.88 3.52 1.46
C LEU A 239 -12.93 3.85 2.51
N LYS A 240 -12.52 4.64 3.51
CA LYS A 240 -13.43 5.18 4.51
C LYS A 240 -13.78 6.60 4.09
N PHE A 241 -15.07 6.88 4.00
CA PHE A 241 -15.60 8.22 3.73
C PHE A 241 -15.76 8.99 5.04
N ALA A 242 -15.92 10.32 4.95
CA ALA A 242 -15.78 11.26 6.07
C ALA A 242 -16.62 10.90 7.31
N ASN A 243 -17.81 10.32 7.11
CA ASN A 243 -18.71 9.97 8.22
C ASN A 243 -18.47 8.58 8.85
N ASN A 244 -17.43 7.83 8.46
CA ASN A 244 -17.11 6.46 8.94
C ASN A 244 -18.24 5.40 8.81
N SER A 245 -19.43 5.79 8.34
CA SER A 245 -20.61 4.94 8.21
C SER A 245 -20.71 4.23 6.85
N ILE A 246 -19.92 4.68 5.87
CA ILE A 246 -19.85 4.10 4.52
C ILE A 246 -18.42 3.61 4.29
N ARG A 247 -18.29 2.39 3.78
CA ARG A 247 -17.00 1.77 3.44
C ARG A 247 -17.06 1.23 2.02
N LEU A 248 -16.06 1.54 1.20
CA LEU A 248 -15.82 0.82 -0.05
C LEU A 248 -14.79 -0.27 0.21
N LEU A 249 -15.18 -1.52 -0.07
CA LEU A 249 -14.33 -2.69 -0.01
C LEU A 249 -14.01 -3.13 -1.44
N VAL A 250 -12.76 -3.02 -1.85
CA VAL A 250 -12.32 -3.50 -3.17
C VAL A 250 -11.76 -4.91 -2.99
N CYS A 251 -12.36 -5.89 -3.66
CA CYS A 251 -12.05 -7.33 -3.57
C CYS A 251 -11.98 -7.85 -2.13
N PRO A 252 -13.07 -7.77 -1.33
CA PRO A 252 -13.08 -8.37 0.00
C PRO A 252 -12.98 -9.89 -0.08
N LYS A 253 -12.29 -10.48 0.90
CA LYS A 253 -12.24 -11.94 1.05
C LYS A 253 -13.56 -12.46 1.61
N THR A 254 -14.44 -12.96 0.76
CA THR A 254 -15.69 -13.58 1.18
C THR A 254 -16.05 -14.76 0.28
N ASN A 255 -16.68 -15.80 0.84
CA ASN A 255 -17.28 -16.91 0.12
C ASN A 255 -18.73 -16.54 -0.25
N ILE A 256 -18.91 -15.47 -1.04
CA ILE A 256 -20.25 -15.08 -1.51
C ILE A 256 -20.50 -15.86 -2.81
N LEU A 257 -21.55 -16.70 -2.80
CA LEU A 257 -22.06 -17.35 -4.00
C LEU A 257 -23.08 -16.40 -4.64
N LEU A 258 -22.86 -16.03 -5.90
CA LEU A 258 -23.83 -15.22 -6.66
C LEU A 258 -24.63 -16.16 -7.56
N ASP A 259 -25.96 -16.19 -7.37
CA ASP A 259 -26.88 -16.91 -8.24
C ASP A 259 -27.37 -15.95 -9.34
N ILE A 260 -27.01 -16.26 -10.59
CA ILE A 260 -27.29 -15.45 -11.78
C ILE A 260 -28.80 -15.35 -12.05
N SER A 261 -29.56 -16.36 -11.65
CA SER A 261 -30.98 -16.49 -12.01
C SER A 261 -31.90 -15.53 -11.24
N THR A 262 -31.51 -15.10 -10.04
CA THR A 262 -32.38 -14.36 -9.10
C THR A 262 -31.93 -12.95 -8.76
N ASN A 263 -30.79 -12.45 -9.28
CA ASN A 263 -30.16 -11.19 -8.83
C ASN A 263 -29.96 -11.14 -7.29
N ASN A 264 -29.76 -12.30 -6.66
CA ASN A 264 -29.54 -12.42 -5.22
C ASN A 264 -28.20 -13.12 -4.97
N ALA A 265 -27.43 -12.60 -4.01
CA ALA A 265 -26.24 -13.30 -3.52
C ALA A 265 -26.65 -14.22 -2.36
N LEU A 266 -26.21 -15.47 -2.37
CA LEU A 266 -26.34 -16.41 -1.27
C LEU A 266 -25.06 -16.35 -0.43
N GLU A 267 -25.15 -15.94 0.84
CA GLU A 267 -24.04 -16.09 1.79
C GLU A 267 -24.19 -17.37 2.62
N SER A 268 -23.12 -18.17 2.68
CA SER A 268 -22.97 -19.17 3.73
C SER A 268 -22.47 -18.52 5.03
N THR A 269 -23.40 -18.40 5.98
CA THR A 269 -23.20 -18.45 7.43
C THR A 269 -22.02 -17.66 8.03
N LYS A 270 -22.29 -16.45 8.59
CA LYS A 270 -22.17 -16.23 10.06
C LYS A 270 -22.43 -14.80 10.59
N ASN A 271 -22.65 -13.75 9.80
CA ASN A 271 -23.00 -12.44 10.38
C ASN A 271 -24.03 -11.70 9.52
N CYS A 272 -25.10 -11.18 10.15
CA CYS A 272 -26.27 -10.58 9.51
C CYS A 272 -25.92 -9.42 8.55
N THR A 273 -25.99 -9.72 7.26
CA THR A 273 -25.86 -8.80 6.12
C THR A 273 -27.22 -8.73 5.42
N VAL A 274 -27.87 -7.56 5.43
CA VAL A 274 -29.19 -7.38 4.77
C VAL A 274 -29.19 -6.12 3.90
N LEU A 275 -28.98 -6.32 2.60
CA LEU A 275 -29.75 -5.76 1.48
C LEU A 275 -29.11 -6.25 0.16
N TYR A 276 -29.90 -6.81 -0.77
CA TYR A 276 -29.41 -7.28 -2.06
C TYR A 276 -29.86 -6.34 -3.17
N ASN A 277 -28.91 -5.66 -3.82
CA ASN A 277 -29.07 -5.22 -5.19
C ASN A 277 -27.76 -5.57 -5.90
N SER A 278 -27.69 -6.76 -6.50
CA SER A 278 -26.54 -7.14 -7.34
C SER A 278 -26.76 -6.55 -8.72
N PHE A 279 -25.90 -5.62 -9.13
CA PHE A 279 -25.94 -5.04 -10.46
C PHE A 279 -25.26 -5.99 -11.48
N PHE A 280 -25.85 -7.18 -11.67
CA PHE A 280 -25.32 -8.21 -12.57
C PHE A 280 -25.68 -7.96 -14.05
N SER A 281 -26.82 -7.31 -14.32
CA SER A 281 -27.45 -7.37 -15.65
C SER A 281 -26.92 -6.39 -16.71
N LYS A 282 -26.14 -5.36 -16.36
CA LYS A 282 -25.77 -4.28 -17.32
C LYS A 282 -24.29 -4.16 -17.69
N ASN A 283 -23.36 -4.83 -16.98
CA ASN A 283 -21.92 -4.78 -17.31
C ASN A 283 -21.25 -6.13 -16.99
N LYS A 284 -20.79 -6.87 -18.02
CA LYS A 284 -20.10 -8.17 -17.86
C LYS A 284 -18.68 -8.09 -17.25
N LYS A 285 -18.25 -6.91 -16.78
CA LYS A 285 -16.83 -6.59 -16.52
C LYS A 285 -16.47 -6.44 -15.04
N TYR A 286 -17.39 -5.94 -14.23
CA TYR A 286 -17.21 -5.75 -12.79
C TYR A 286 -18.58 -5.80 -12.10
N TYR A 287 -18.59 -6.23 -10.83
CA TYR A 287 -19.81 -6.44 -10.06
C TYR A 287 -19.64 -5.82 -8.67
N PHE A 288 -20.69 -5.19 -8.16
CA PHE A 288 -20.68 -4.67 -6.79
C PHE A 288 -21.95 -5.04 -6.04
N THR A 289 -21.82 -5.15 -4.72
CA THR A 289 -22.94 -5.39 -3.80
C THR A 289 -22.92 -4.33 -2.69
N VAL A 290 -24.11 -3.95 -2.21
CA VAL A 290 -24.26 -3.00 -1.11
C VAL A 290 -24.75 -3.77 0.10
N THR A 291 -23.87 -4.00 1.08
CA THR A 291 -24.18 -4.78 2.29
C THR A 291 -24.36 -3.88 3.50
N GLY A 292 -25.43 -4.13 4.26
CA GLY A 292 -25.68 -3.49 5.54
C GLY A 292 -25.28 -4.37 6.71
N THR A 293 -24.46 -3.87 7.64
CA THR A 293 -24.15 -4.59 8.89
C THR A 293 -24.94 -3.99 10.06
N LEU A 294 -25.76 -4.85 10.70
CA LEU A 294 -26.50 -4.52 11.91
C LEU A 294 -25.77 -5.08 13.15
N PRO A 295 -25.73 -4.35 14.28
CA PRO A 295 -25.21 -4.87 15.54
C PRO A 295 -26.09 -5.95 16.20
N HIS A 296 -27.33 -6.17 15.73
CA HIS A 296 -28.25 -7.16 16.30
C HIS A 296 -28.97 -7.98 15.21
N LYS A 297 -29.28 -9.27 15.50
CA LYS A 297 -29.97 -10.26 14.65
C LYS A 297 -31.41 -9.82 14.26
N SER A 298 -31.55 -8.85 13.37
CA SER A 298 -32.83 -8.39 12.83
C SER A 298 -32.87 -8.62 11.33
N THR A 299 -33.56 -9.67 10.90
CA THR A 299 -33.86 -10.03 9.51
C THR A 299 -35.00 -9.20 8.91
N ASN A 300 -34.87 -7.86 8.92
CA ASN A 300 -35.91 -6.98 8.34
C ASN A 300 -35.51 -6.42 6.98
N SER A 301 -36.43 -6.55 6.03
CA SER A 301 -36.41 -6.01 4.65
C SER A 301 -36.20 -4.49 4.54
N ASN A 302 -36.35 -3.74 5.62
CA ASN A 302 -36.24 -2.27 5.64
C ASN A 302 -34.92 -1.75 6.28
N PHE A 303 -33.81 -2.49 6.17
CA PHE A 303 -32.51 -2.07 6.72
C PHE A 303 -32.08 -0.70 6.23
N PHE A 304 -32.18 -0.43 4.91
CA PHE A 304 -31.76 0.84 4.33
C PHE A 304 -32.50 2.02 4.97
N GLN A 305 -33.82 1.93 5.10
CA GLN A 305 -34.65 2.95 5.75
C GLN A 305 -34.27 3.18 7.22
N LYS A 306 -33.97 2.11 7.97
CA LYS A 306 -33.47 2.19 9.36
C LYS A 306 -32.06 2.79 9.44
N TRP A 307 -31.22 2.61 8.42
CA TRP A 307 -29.87 3.16 8.39
C TRP A 307 -29.88 4.67 8.11
N ILE A 308 -30.69 5.13 7.14
CA ILE A 308 -30.74 6.56 6.82
C ILE A 308 -31.40 7.35 7.97
N SER A 309 -32.43 6.79 8.62
CA SER A 309 -33.17 7.46 9.71
C SER A 309 -32.46 7.52 11.08
N LYS A 310 -31.36 6.78 11.29
CA LYS A 310 -30.65 6.77 12.58
C LYS A 310 -29.61 7.89 12.65
N LYS A 311 -29.85 8.87 13.53
CA LYS A 311 -28.86 9.91 13.90
C LYS A 311 -27.58 9.30 14.44
N SER A 312 -26.46 9.92 14.08
CA SER A 312 -25.12 9.39 14.30
C SER A 312 -24.79 9.22 15.79
N SER A 313 -24.92 7.99 16.32
CA SER A 313 -24.48 7.58 17.66
C SER A 313 -23.45 6.45 17.56
N SER A 314 -22.65 6.23 18.61
CA SER A 314 -21.44 5.39 18.59
C SER A 314 -21.66 3.91 18.21
N GLN A 315 -22.90 3.42 18.11
CA GLN A 315 -23.29 2.08 17.64
C GLN A 315 -24.04 2.09 16.29
N ASN A 316 -23.56 2.85 15.31
CA ASN A 316 -24.26 2.99 14.03
C ASN A 316 -24.13 1.74 13.12
N PRO A 317 -25.21 1.39 12.39
CA PRO A 317 -25.13 0.43 11.29
C PRO A 317 -24.19 0.97 10.19
N THR A 318 -23.35 0.10 9.61
CA THR A 318 -22.40 0.48 8.55
C THR A 318 -22.83 -0.11 7.21
N ILE A 319 -22.83 0.72 6.16
CA ILE A 319 -23.01 0.27 4.79
C ILE A 319 -21.64 0.02 4.19
N SER A 320 -21.45 -1.18 3.64
CA SER A 320 -20.25 -1.58 2.93
C SER A 320 -20.60 -1.86 1.47
N VAL A 321 -20.05 -1.06 0.56
CA VAL A 321 -20.10 -1.31 -0.88
C VAL A 321 -18.91 -2.18 -1.25
N SER A 322 -19.16 -3.40 -1.69
CA SER A 322 -18.12 -4.36 -2.05
C SER A 322 -18.02 -4.47 -3.57
N LEU A 323 -16.82 -4.37 -4.13
CA LEU A 323 -16.54 -4.41 -5.57
C LEU A 323 -15.66 -5.62 -5.92
N TRP A 324 -16.01 -6.34 -6.98
CA TRP A 324 -15.23 -7.43 -7.57
C TRP A 324 -15.10 -7.25 -9.09
N PHE A 325 -14.08 -7.88 -9.67
CA PHE A 325 -13.77 -7.79 -11.10
C PHE A 325 -13.78 -9.18 -11.74
N ASP A 326 -14.22 -9.26 -13.00
CA ASP A 326 -14.07 -10.48 -13.80
C ASP A 326 -12.58 -10.71 -14.13
N THR A 327 -12.18 -11.97 -14.26
CA THR A 327 -10.89 -12.41 -14.79
C THR A 327 -10.54 -11.81 -16.15
N LYS A 328 -11.55 -11.51 -17.00
CA LYS A 328 -11.37 -10.91 -18.32
C LYS A 328 -11.34 -9.37 -18.30
N SER A 329 -11.45 -8.74 -17.14
CA SER A 329 -11.49 -7.28 -17.02
C SER A 329 -10.13 -6.65 -17.35
N THR A 330 -10.14 -5.64 -18.22
CA THR A 330 -8.94 -4.82 -18.49
C THR A 330 -8.70 -3.84 -17.34
N GLU A 331 -7.48 -3.29 -17.23
CA GLU A 331 -7.19 -2.27 -16.22
C GLU A 331 -8.11 -1.03 -16.35
N SER A 332 -8.50 -0.66 -17.56
CA SER A 332 -9.46 0.41 -17.79
C SER A 332 -10.84 0.08 -17.23
N ASP A 333 -11.28 -1.18 -17.31
CA ASP A 333 -12.56 -1.63 -16.75
C ASP A 333 -12.52 -1.64 -15.22
N LYS A 334 -11.36 -1.93 -14.63
CA LYS A 334 -11.18 -1.87 -13.18
C LYS A 334 -11.30 -0.45 -12.65
N LEU A 335 -10.71 0.51 -13.38
CA LEU A 335 -10.84 1.92 -13.06
C LEU A 335 -12.29 2.41 -13.19
N GLU A 336 -13.02 1.98 -14.22
CA GLU A 336 -14.44 2.28 -14.40
C GLU A 336 -15.28 1.74 -13.23
N GLY A 337 -15.01 0.50 -12.77
CA GLY A 337 -15.71 -0.09 -11.63
C GLY A 337 -15.50 0.66 -10.32
N ILE A 338 -14.28 1.13 -10.06
CA ILE A 338 -13.99 1.93 -8.87
C ILE A 338 -14.63 3.31 -8.97
N TYR A 339 -14.60 3.94 -10.15
CA TYR A 339 -15.27 5.22 -10.38
C TYR A 339 -16.77 5.12 -10.10
N ASN A 340 -17.45 4.10 -10.63
CA ASN A 340 -18.88 3.88 -10.42
C ASN A 340 -19.22 3.64 -8.94
N THR A 341 -18.49 2.73 -8.30
CA THR A 341 -18.74 2.42 -6.88
C THR A 341 -18.42 3.57 -5.94
N PHE A 342 -17.45 4.43 -6.29
CA PHE A 342 -17.19 5.66 -5.56
C PHE A 342 -18.30 6.69 -5.76
N ALA A 343 -18.81 6.86 -6.98
CA ALA A 343 -19.95 7.73 -7.27
C ALA A 343 -21.21 7.29 -6.50
N LEU A 344 -21.45 5.97 -6.42
CA LEU A 344 -22.51 5.40 -5.59
C LEU A 344 -22.30 5.71 -4.10
N CYS A 345 -21.09 5.53 -3.58
CA CYS A 345 -20.77 5.88 -2.19
C CYS A 345 -21.04 7.37 -1.90
N LYS A 346 -20.76 8.27 -2.84
CA LYS A 346 -21.05 9.70 -2.70
C LYS A 346 -22.56 9.98 -2.66
N LEU A 347 -23.36 9.34 -3.52
CA LEU A 347 -24.83 9.47 -3.47
C LEU A 347 -25.39 9.01 -2.13
N LEU A 348 -24.88 7.90 -1.60
CA LEU A 348 -25.24 7.38 -0.28
C LEU A 348 -24.85 8.33 0.85
N GLU A 349 -23.70 9.00 0.75
CA GLU A 349 -23.24 10.01 1.71
C GLU A 349 -24.16 11.23 1.72
N TYR A 350 -24.56 11.71 0.54
CA TYR A 350 -25.47 12.85 0.39
C TYR A 350 -26.88 12.57 0.93
N GLU A 351 -27.44 11.40 0.66
CA GLU A 351 -28.77 11.01 1.16
C GLU A 351 -28.80 10.88 2.68
N LYS A 352 -27.72 10.38 3.28
CA LYS A 352 -27.58 10.38 4.73
C LYS A 352 -27.48 11.81 5.29
N PHE A 353 -26.71 12.68 4.65
CA PHE A 353 -26.60 14.08 5.05
C PHE A 353 -27.95 14.81 5.01
N LEU A 354 -28.78 14.57 3.97
CA LEU A 354 -30.11 15.15 3.86
C LEU A 354 -31.05 14.75 5.01
N GLN A 355 -31.01 13.48 5.44
CA GLN A 355 -31.84 13.02 6.56
C GLN A 355 -31.31 13.47 7.93
N ASP A 356 -29.99 13.59 8.10
CA ASP A 356 -29.41 14.14 9.33
C ASP A 356 -29.75 15.64 9.51
N GLY A 357 -29.92 16.38 8.41
CA GLY A 357 -30.19 17.83 8.39
C GLY A 357 -31.68 18.25 8.41
N THR A 358 -32.63 17.37 8.11
CA THR A 358 -34.06 17.71 8.04
C THR A 358 -34.84 17.17 9.25
N MET A 359 -35.54 18.06 9.99
CA MET A 359 -36.49 17.71 11.07
C MET A 359 -37.83 17.12 10.56
N HIS A 360 -37.91 16.68 9.31
CA HIS A 360 -39.13 16.08 8.76
C HIS A 360 -38.86 14.66 8.24
N ASN A 361 -39.29 13.70 9.06
CA ASN A 361 -39.61 12.34 8.62
C ASN A 361 -40.65 12.44 7.50
N ASN A 362 -40.23 12.31 6.23
CA ASN A 362 -41.16 12.01 5.15
C ASN A 362 -41.20 10.47 4.99
N PRO A 363 -42.25 9.79 5.47
CA PRO A 363 -42.31 8.32 5.55
C PRO A 363 -42.42 7.65 4.17
N ASP A 364 -42.76 8.40 3.11
CA ASP A 364 -43.19 7.87 1.82
C ASP A 364 -42.09 7.75 0.76
N ARG A 365 -40.83 8.09 1.07
CA ARG A 365 -39.70 7.75 0.18
C ARG A 365 -39.39 6.26 0.32
N ASN A 366 -40.01 5.44 -0.53
CA ASN A 366 -39.75 4.00 -0.65
C ASN A 366 -38.23 3.72 -0.84
N ALA A 367 -37.62 3.22 0.23
CA ALA A 367 -36.18 3.00 0.37
C ALA A 367 -35.59 1.94 -0.61
N SER A 368 -36.42 1.00 -1.08
CA SER A 368 -36.03 -0.01 -2.07
C SER A 368 -36.02 0.54 -3.49
N THR A 369 -36.85 1.55 -3.77
CA THR A 369 -36.87 2.28 -5.04
C THR A 369 -35.75 3.32 -5.09
N SER A 370 -35.32 3.87 -3.94
CA SER A 370 -34.25 4.86 -3.87
C SER A 370 -32.85 4.26 -4.03
N LEU A 371 -32.54 3.08 -3.46
CA LEU A 371 -31.23 2.46 -3.68
C LEU A 371 -31.07 2.00 -5.14
N LYS A 372 -32.13 1.42 -5.72
CA LYS A 372 -32.14 1.04 -7.14
C LYS A 372 -31.97 2.26 -8.05
N SER A 373 -32.64 3.37 -7.76
CA SER A 373 -32.47 4.61 -8.53
C SER A 373 -31.08 5.21 -8.36
N MET A 374 -30.48 5.18 -7.16
CA MET A 374 -29.10 5.64 -6.94
C MET A 374 -28.09 4.79 -7.70
N THR A 375 -28.27 3.46 -7.73
CA THR A 375 -27.40 2.58 -8.52
C THR A 375 -27.52 2.81 -10.01
N GLU A 376 -28.72 3.10 -10.51
CA GLU A 376 -28.93 3.42 -11.92
C GLU A 376 -28.34 4.81 -12.25
N HIS A 377 -28.53 5.79 -11.37
CA HIS A 377 -27.97 7.12 -11.52
C HIS A 377 -26.44 7.11 -11.52
N SER A 378 -25.79 6.37 -10.61
CA SER A 378 -24.33 6.23 -10.61
C SER A 378 -23.81 5.55 -11.87
N PHE A 379 -24.53 4.55 -12.38
CA PHE A 379 -24.19 3.84 -13.61
C PHE A 379 -24.30 4.76 -14.85
N MET A 380 -25.42 5.45 -15.01
CA MET A 380 -25.64 6.36 -16.13
C MET A 380 -24.64 7.53 -16.11
N PHE A 381 -24.39 8.09 -14.93
CA PHE A 381 -23.34 9.10 -14.75
C PHE A 381 -21.98 8.55 -15.17
N THR A 382 -21.59 7.37 -14.68
CA THR A 382 -20.31 6.74 -15.04
C THR A 382 -20.17 6.56 -16.55
N LYS A 383 -21.20 6.08 -17.24
CA LYS A 383 -21.14 5.91 -18.70
C LYS A 383 -20.95 7.23 -19.44
N ALA A 384 -21.51 8.33 -18.94
CA ALA A 384 -21.37 9.65 -19.54
C ALA A 384 -20.01 10.32 -19.22
N SER A 385 -19.57 10.28 -17.97
CA SER A 385 -18.44 11.09 -17.48
C SER A 385 -17.09 10.36 -17.42
N PHE A 386 -17.08 9.02 -17.44
CA PHE A 386 -15.84 8.24 -17.32
C PHE A 386 -14.83 8.48 -18.47
N PRO A 387 -15.25 8.60 -19.75
CA PRO A 387 -14.31 8.90 -20.85
C PRO A 387 -13.59 10.24 -20.65
N GLU A 388 -14.31 11.27 -20.19
CA GLU A 388 -13.75 12.58 -19.89
C GLU A 388 -12.80 12.52 -18.69
N PHE A 389 -13.20 11.84 -17.61
CA PHE A 389 -12.34 11.62 -16.45
C PHE A 389 -11.04 10.88 -16.80
N LYS A 390 -11.13 9.85 -17.65
CA LYS A 390 -9.95 9.11 -18.11
C LYS A 390 -9.01 9.99 -18.91
N LYS A 391 -9.54 10.84 -19.79
CA LYS A 391 -8.73 11.82 -20.54
C LYS A 391 -8.06 12.82 -19.59
N GLN A 392 -8.79 13.37 -18.62
CA GLN A 392 -8.23 14.26 -17.60
C GLN A 392 -7.10 13.59 -16.79
N LEU A 393 -7.21 12.29 -16.47
CA LEU A 393 -6.14 11.54 -15.81
C LEU A 393 -4.89 11.47 -16.69
N GLU A 394 -5.04 11.10 -17.95
CA GLU A 394 -3.93 10.97 -18.91
C GLU A 394 -3.25 12.33 -19.15
N ASP A 395 -4.03 13.41 -19.30
CA ASP A 395 -3.55 14.78 -19.46
C ASP A 395 -2.77 15.27 -18.22
N ASN A 396 -3.10 14.76 -17.03
CA ASN A 396 -2.39 15.07 -15.78
C ASN A 396 -1.22 14.12 -15.47
N GLY A 397 -0.81 13.28 -16.43
CA GLY A 397 0.38 12.44 -16.35
C GLY A 397 0.19 11.07 -15.67
N TRP A 398 -1.06 10.66 -15.43
CA TRP A 398 -1.37 9.35 -14.87
C TRP A 398 -1.31 8.25 -15.93
N ASN A 399 -0.73 7.10 -15.56
CA ASN A 399 -0.73 5.92 -16.42
C ASN A 399 -1.98 5.07 -16.15
N THR A 400 -2.97 5.16 -17.04
CA THR A 400 -4.23 4.39 -16.98
C THR A 400 -4.08 2.94 -17.46
N LYS A 401 -2.95 2.58 -18.08
CA LYS A 401 -2.68 1.22 -18.61
C LYS A 401 -2.06 0.29 -17.58
N SER A 402 -1.55 0.81 -16.46
CA SER A 402 -0.93 0.02 -15.39
C SER A 402 -1.50 0.44 -14.05
N ILE A 403 -2.38 -0.39 -13.49
CA ILE A 403 -3.02 -0.13 -12.21
C ILE A 403 -2.65 -1.22 -11.21
N GLN A 404 -2.31 -0.80 -9.99
CA GLN A 404 -1.83 -1.67 -8.92
C GLN A 404 -2.98 -2.03 -7.97
N PHE A 405 -3.99 -2.75 -8.47
CA PHE A 405 -5.01 -3.38 -7.61
C PHE A 405 -4.61 -4.83 -7.29
N ASP A 406 -4.67 -5.20 -6.01
CA ASP A 406 -4.42 -6.58 -5.60
C ASP A 406 -5.64 -7.46 -5.87
N ASN A 407 -5.67 -8.11 -7.04
CA ASN A 407 -6.72 -9.06 -7.39
C ASN A 407 -6.52 -10.46 -6.78
N LYS A 408 -5.39 -10.76 -6.10
CA LYS A 408 -5.05 -12.13 -5.70
C LYS A 408 -5.75 -12.62 -4.43
N LYS A 409 -6.96 -12.12 -4.15
CA LYS A 409 -7.82 -12.75 -3.16
C LYS A 409 -9.30 -12.56 -3.49
N ASN A 410 -9.83 -13.67 -4.01
CA ASN A 410 -11.22 -14.13 -4.02
C ASN A 410 -11.97 -13.88 -5.33
N GLU A 411 -11.87 -14.89 -6.18
CA GLU A 411 -12.84 -15.26 -7.21
C GLU A 411 -14.24 -15.31 -6.58
N ILE A 412 -15.23 -14.74 -7.27
CA ILE A 412 -16.62 -15.08 -7.02
C ILE A 412 -16.84 -16.41 -7.75
N ASN A 413 -17.16 -17.48 -7.03
CA ASN A 413 -17.72 -18.67 -7.65
C ASN A 413 -19.14 -18.31 -8.12
N VAL A 414 -19.28 -18.11 -9.42
CA VAL A 414 -20.56 -17.86 -10.06
C VAL A 414 -21.20 -19.23 -10.33
N LEU A 415 -22.34 -19.52 -9.70
CA LEU A 415 -23.13 -20.69 -10.05
C LEU A 415 -23.93 -20.35 -11.31
N VAL A 416 -23.59 -21.01 -12.41
CA VAL A 416 -24.42 -21.07 -13.61
C VAL A 416 -25.23 -22.35 -13.48
N ASN A 417 -26.51 -22.24 -13.14
CA ASN A 417 -27.46 -23.36 -13.28
C ASN A 417 -28.12 -23.27 -14.65
#